data_AF-A0A1Q7UHU9-F1
#
_entry.id   AF-A0A1Q7UHU9-F1
#
_cell.length_a   1.000
_cell.length_b   1.000
_cell.length_c   1.000
_cell.angle_alpha   90.00
_cell.angle_beta   90.00
_cell.angle_gamma   90.00
#
_symmetry.space_group_name_H-M   'P 1'
#
loop_
_entity.id
_entity.type
_entity.pdbx_description
1 polymer ?
#
loop_
_entity_poly.entity_id
_entity_poly.type
_entity_poly.pdbx_seq_one_letter_code
_entity_poly.pdbx_strand_id
1 'polypeptide(L)'
;MWAPSAIACPYSGGVPHEMTTAEVHDVIAGFVRSALHARDGGVDGVEVHGAQGHLIQQFVSPFSNQRRDAYGGSFENRLRFPREIIAGIREQVGRELIVGYRMGTDEFTPGGLTIDDSARIAGELAADGLVDYLSLSQGNFNSIDRHLPDRHSPPATFVEQNVHIKAAARGLPVVTSGRIETPEQAETIIASGKADLVGLCRPLIVDPDWPRKALEGRPEDIRYCISCNQCWGWVTDGRTIGCVCNARAGREIELGPLHAAPVARRVVVAGGGPSGLEAARVAAEPGSRPKRRRPPSRPSSRMPSSSRPARFRWRPTSRATARWPCPRAPARCSSACSPAITSSSWTRTATTGRRR
;
A
#
# COMPACT_ATOMS: atom_id res chain seq x y z
N MET A 1 -9.24 -20.87 -14.19
CA MET A 1 -8.13 -20.34 -13.36
C MET A 1 -7.08 -21.45 -13.25
N TRP A 2 -5.81 -21.15 -13.47
CA TRP A 2 -4.71 -22.12 -13.40
C TRP A 2 -3.95 -21.98 -12.07
N ALA A 3 -3.43 -23.08 -11.55
CA ALA A 3 -2.66 -23.14 -10.30
C ALA A 3 -1.70 -24.35 -10.30
N PRO A 4 -0.70 -24.39 -9.39
CA PRO A 4 0.16 -25.56 -9.24
C PRO A 4 -0.59 -26.82 -8.76
N SER A 5 -1.69 -26.67 -8.04
CA SER A 5 -2.51 -27.78 -7.51
C SER A 5 -3.99 -27.38 -7.46
N ALA A 6 -4.90 -28.36 -7.55
CA ALA A 6 -6.35 -28.15 -7.55
C ALA A 6 -6.93 -27.87 -6.14
N ILE A 7 -6.40 -26.84 -5.47
CA ILE A 7 -6.84 -26.41 -4.13
C ILE A 7 -7.82 -25.24 -4.26
N ALA A 8 -9.00 -25.36 -3.66
CA ALA A 8 -10.01 -24.32 -3.70
C ALA A 8 -9.45 -22.99 -3.15
N CYS A 9 -9.66 -21.90 -3.89
CA CYS A 9 -9.26 -20.58 -3.44
C CYS A 9 -10.08 -20.20 -2.19
N PRO A 10 -9.45 -19.85 -1.06
CA PRO A 10 -10.17 -19.57 0.18
C PRO A 10 -11.07 -18.34 0.11
N TYR A 11 -10.76 -17.41 -0.81
CA TYR A 11 -11.55 -16.19 -1.01
C TYR A 11 -12.75 -16.40 -1.94
N SER A 12 -12.55 -17.09 -3.07
CA SER A 12 -13.59 -17.23 -4.11
C SER A 12 -14.31 -18.59 -4.09
N GLY A 13 -13.78 -19.59 -3.41
CA GLY A 13 -14.26 -20.98 -3.42
C GLY A 13 -14.00 -21.72 -4.74
N GLY A 14 -13.51 -21.04 -5.79
CA GLY A 14 -13.23 -21.65 -7.08
C GLY A 14 -12.07 -22.65 -6.99
N VAL A 15 -12.26 -23.84 -7.56
CA VAL A 15 -11.21 -24.84 -7.72
C VAL A 15 -10.48 -24.57 -9.04
N PRO A 16 -9.16 -24.30 -9.02
CA PRO A 16 -8.40 -24.07 -10.24
C PRO A 16 -8.07 -25.39 -10.95
N HIS A 17 -7.77 -25.28 -12.24
CA HIS A 17 -7.13 -26.35 -13.01
C HIS A 17 -5.67 -26.49 -12.55
N GLU A 18 -5.28 -27.71 -12.19
CA GLU A 18 -3.89 -28.04 -11.90
C GLU A 18 -3.09 -28.09 -13.19
N MET A 19 -2.10 -27.21 -13.30
CA MET A 19 -1.31 -27.08 -14.51
C MET A 19 -0.49 -28.33 -14.79
N THR A 20 -0.53 -28.82 -16.03
CA THR A 20 0.45 -29.77 -16.54
C THR A 20 1.82 -29.10 -16.67
N THR A 21 2.90 -29.90 -16.70
CA THR A 21 4.26 -29.39 -16.89
C THR A 21 4.40 -28.62 -18.21
N ALA A 22 3.69 -29.04 -19.27
CA ALA A 22 3.65 -28.33 -20.54
C ALA A 22 3.02 -26.94 -20.40
N GLU A 23 1.88 -26.83 -19.70
CA GLU A 23 1.23 -25.54 -19.42
C GLU A 23 2.11 -24.63 -18.55
N VAL A 24 2.92 -25.19 -17.65
CA VAL A 24 3.92 -24.41 -16.89
C VAL A 24 4.94 -23.75 -17.83
N HIS A 25 5.48 -24.51 -18.79
CA HIS A 25 6.39 -23.95 -19.80
C HIS A 25 5.71 -22.92 -20.70
N ASP A 26 4.45 -23.13 -21.10
CA ASP A 26 3.68 -22.15 -21.88
C ASP A 26 3.50 -20.83 -21.14
N VAL A 27 3.23 -20.89 -19.82
CA VAL A 27 3.13 -19.70 -18.96
C VAL A 27 4.48 -19.00 -18.83
N ILE A 28 5.57 -19.74 -18.62
CA ILE A 28 6.92 -19.18 -18.59
C ILE A 28 7.19 -18.40 -19.89
N ALA A 29 6.94 -19.03 -21.04
CA ALA A 29 7.10 -18.38 -22.34
C ALA A 29 6.19 -17.13 -22.48
N GLY A 30 4.98 -17.17 -21.89
CA GLY A 30 4.08 -16.01 -21.81
C GLY A 30 4.65 -14.83 -21.02
N PHE A 31 5.28 -15.07 -19.87
CA PHE A 31 5.97 -14.02 -19.11
C PHE A 31 7.13 -13.42 -19.91
N VAL A 32 7.94 -14.26 -20.56
CA VAL A 32 9.05 -13.80 -21.41
C VAL A 32 8.56 -12.92 -22.56
N ARG A 33 7.53 -13.36 -23.30
CA ARG A 33 6.91 -12.55 -24.36
C ARG A 33 6.36 -11.23 -23.84
N SER A 34 5.77 -11.22 -22.64
CA SER A 34 5.23 -10.01 -22.03
C SER A 34 6.35 -9.01 -21.68
N ALA A 35 7.50 -9.49 -21.19
CA ALA A 35 8.65 -8.64 -20.93
C ALA A 35 9.25 -8.05 -22.21
N LEU A 36 9.29 -8.83 -23.30
CA LEU A 36 9.69 -8.34 -24.61
C LEU A 36 8.78 -7.23 -25.12
N HIS A 37 7.45 -7.42 -25.05
CA HIS A 37 6.50 -6.37 -25.42
C HIS A 37 6.65 -5.11 -24.57
N ALA A 38 6.92 -5.25 -23.27
CA ALA A 38 7.15 -4.10 -22.40
C ALA A 38 8.41 -3.33 -22.83
N ARG A 39 9.52 -4.03 -23.05
CA ARG A 39 10.77 -3.45 -23.59
C ARG A 39 10.52 -2.72 -24.91
N ASP A 40 9.84 -3.37 -25.85
CA ASP A 40 9.55 -2.80 -27.18
C ASP A 40 8.58 -1.60 -27.08
N GLY A 41 7.77 -1.55 -26.03
CA GLY A 41 6.95 -0.40 -25.65
C GLY A 41 7.72 0.76 -24.99
N GLY A 42 9.04 0.60 -24.76
CA GLY A 42 9.92 1.65 -24.27
C GLY A 42 9.88 1.89 -22.76
N VAL A 43 9.44 0.90 -21.95
CA VAL A 43 9.53 1.02 -20.48
C VAL A 43 10.96 0.78 -19.98
N ASP A 44 11.33 1.41 -18.87
CA ASP A 44 12.66 1.24 -18.26
C ASP A 44 12.86 -0.13 -17.59
N GLY A 45 11.77 -0.82 -17.25
CA GLY A 45 11.83 -2.08 -16.53
C GLY A 45 10.53 -2.84 -16.44
N VAL A 46 10.63 -4.09 -15.99
CA VAL A 46 9.52 -4.98 -15.67
C VAL A 46 9.65 -5.53 -14.26
N GLU A 47 8.53 -5.85 -13.62
CA GLU A 47 8.52 -6.47 -12.29
C GLU A 47 7.75 -7.79 -12.35
N VAL A 48 8.42 -8.89 -11.99
CA VAL A 48 7.80 -10.22 -11.92
C VAL A 48 7.02 -10.34 -10.62
N HIS A 49 5.70 -10.52 -10.72
CA HIS A 49 4.81 -10.51 -9.56
C HIS A 49 4.68 -11.90 -8.89
N GLY A 50 5.53 -12.16 -7.90
CA GLY A 50 5.54 -13.35 -7.05
C GLY A 50 5.02 -13.13 -5.63
N ALA A 51 3.95 -12.34 -5.49
CA ALA A 51 3.38 -11.96 -4.20
C ALA A 51 1.83 -12.04 -4.17
N GLN A 52 1.25 -11.73 -3.00
CA GLN A 52 -0.19 -11.59 -2.72
C GLN A 52 -1.07 -12.81 -3.05
N GLY A 53 -0.49 -14.02 -3.11
CA GLY A 53 -1.18 -15.27 -3.40
C GLY A 53 -1.46 -15.50 -4.89
N HIS A 54 -0.84 -14.71 -5.78
CA HIS A 54 -0.90 -14.92 -7.23
C HIS A 54 -0.03 -16.09 -7.68
N LEU A 55 -0.18 -16.49 -8.94
CA LEU A 55 0.33 -17.74 -9.51
C LEU A 55 1.77 -18.08 -9.12
N ILE A 56 2.71 -17.12 -9.25
CA ILE A 56 4.11 -17.38 -8.93
C ILE A 56 4.29 -17.65 -7.43
N GLN A 57 3.68 -16.88 -6.53
CA GLN A 57 3.69 -17.19 -5.10
C GLN A 57 3.04 -18.54 -4.82
N GLN A 58 1.99 -18.91 -5.56
CA GLN A 58 1.34 -20.21 -5.36
C GLN A 58 2.31 -21.37 -5.62
N PHE A 59 3.16 -21.28 -6.64
CA PHE A 59 4.21 -22.29 -6.90
C PHE A 59 5.27 -22.30 -5.79
N VAL A 60 5.63 -21.13 -5.27
CA VAL A 60 6.65 -21.03 -4.22
C VAL A 60 6.12 -21.50 -2.87
N SER A 61 4.84 -21.32 -2.53
CA SER A 61 4.29 -21.63 -1.22
C SER A 61 3.97 -23.13 -1.03
N PRO A 62 4.33 -23.74 0.11
CA PRO A 62 4.02 -25.15 0.37
C PRO A 62 2.53 -25.36 0.67
N PHE A 63 1.82 -24.29 1.05
CA PHE A 63 0.38 -24.33 1.28
C PHE A 63 -0.39 -24.62 0.00
N SER A 64 -0.03 -23.93 -1.09
CA SER A 64 -0.74 -23.99 -2.38
C SER A 64 -0.13 -24.97 -3.39
N ASN A 65 1.13 -25.36 -3.22
CA ASN A 65 1.82 -26.27 -4.12
C ASN A 65 2.01 -27.66 -3.49
N GLN A 66 1.16 -28.60 -3.89
CA GLN A 66 1.19 -30.01 -3.49
C GLN A 66 1.74 -30.92 -4.59
N ARG A 67 2.40 -30.35 -5.61
CA ARG A 67 2.95 -31.12 -6.74
C ARG A 67 4.06 -32.05 -6.28
N ARG A 68 4.21 -33.14 -7.04
CA ARG A 68 5.26 -34.16 -6.85
C ARG A 68 6.24 -34.24 -8.02
N ASP A 69 6.13 -33.32 -8.97
CA ASP A 69 7.00 -33.22 -10.14
C ASP A 69 8.15 -32.22 -9.90
N ALA A 70 8.85 -31.83 -10.98
CA ALA A 70 9.98 -30.91 -10.93
C ALA A 70 9.65 -29.50 -10.40
N TYR A 71 8.36 -29.16 -10.27
CA TYR A 71 7.89 -27.85 -9.80
C TYR A 71 7.28 -27.89 -8.39
N GLY A 72 7.38 -28.99 -7.64
CA GLY A 72 6.93 -29.06 -6.26
C GLY A 72 7.72 -30.00 -5.35
N GLY A 73 7.24 -30.16 -4.13
CA GLY A 73 7.91 -30.89 -3.06
C GLY A 73 9.05 -30.09 -2.43
N SER A 74 10.27 -30.22 -2.95
CA SER A 74 11.44 -29.55 -2.35
C SER A 74 11.37 -28.03 -2.50
N PHE A 75 12.15 -27.33 -1.68
CA PHE A 75 12.29 -25.88 -1.76
C PHE A 75 12.82 -25.45 -3.13
N GLU A 76 13.81 -26.17 -3.65
CA GLU A 76 14.48 -25.89 -4.91
C GLU A 76 13.52 -26.08 -6.10
N ASN A 77 12.67 -27.10 -6.05
CA ASN A 77 11.65 -27.34 -7.08
C ASN A 77 10.54 -26.28 -7.05
N ARG A 78 10.10 -25.85 -5.86
CA ARG A 78 9.11 -24.76 -5.73
C ARG A 78 9.65 -23.42 -6.25
N LEU A 79 10.95 -23.17 -6.08
CA LEU A 79 11.62 -21.97 -6.58
C LEU A 79 11.98 -22.05 -8.08
N ARG A 80 11.84 -23.23 -8.72
CA ARG A 80 12.14 -23.42 -10.14
C ARG A 80 11.30 -22.52 -11.04
N PHE A 81 9.99 -22.43 -10.78
CA PHE A 81 9.07 -21.66 -11.61
C PHE A 81 9.44 -20.16 -11.71
N PRO A 82 9.59 -19.39 -10.61
CA PRO A 82 10.05 -18.01 -10.71
C PRO A 82 11.46 -17.89 -11.31
N ARG A 83 12.39 -18.80 -10.99
CA ARG A 83 13.75 -18.78 -11.54
C ARG A 83 13.77 -18.93 -13.05
N GLU A 84 13.00 -19.86 -13.61
CA GLU A 84 12.90 -20.05 -15.06
C GLU A 84 12.25 -18.84 -15.76
N ILE A 85 11.24 -18.21 -15.14
CA ILE A 85 10.66 -16.95 -15.65
C ILE A 85 11.72 -15.86 -15.68
N ILE A 86 12.42 -15.62 -14.57
CA ILE A 86 13.42 -14.57 -14.44
C ILE A 86 14.58 -14.81 -15.41
N ALA A 87 15.07 -16.05 -15.51
CA ALA A 87 16.15 -16.43 -16.42
C ALA A 87 15.75 -16.24 -17.88
N GLY A 88 14.55 -16.71 -18.27
CA GLY A 88 14.05 -16.54 -19.63
C GLY A 88 13.84 -15.07 -20.01
N ILE A 89 13.34 -14.24 -19.09
CA ILE A 89 13.26 -12.79 -19.31
C ILE A 89 14.67 -12.24 -19.55
N ARG A 90 15.62 -12.64 -18.71
CA ARG A 90 16.99 -12.10 -18.78
C ARG A 90 17.78 -12.48 -20.00
N GLU A 91 17.60 -13.69 -20.49
CA GLU A 91 18.17 -14.12 -21.75
C GLU A 91 17.72 -13.20 -22.91
N GLN A 92 16.46 -12.75 -22.90
CA GLN A 92 15.86 -12.02 -24.00
C GLN A 92 16.04 -10.49 -23.93
N VAL A 93 16.05 -9.92 -22.73
CA VAL A 93 16.11 -8.46 -22.53
C VAL A 93 17.49 -7.96 -22.08
N GLY A 94 18.43 -8.86 -21.78
CA GLY A 94 19.77 -8.50 -21.34
C GLY A 94 19.81 -7.83 -19.97
N ARG A 95 20.81 -6.97 -19.74
CA ARG A 95 21.06 -6.25 -18.47
C ARG A 95 20.65 -4.77 -18.51
N GLU A 96 20.24 -4.24 -19.65
CA GLU A 96 19.87 -2.83 -19.80
C GLU A 96 18.47 -2.53 -19.24
N LEU A 97 17.52 -3.45 -19.43
CA LEU A 97 16.18 -3.32 -18.86
C LEU A 97 16.21 -3.67 -17.36
N ILE A 98 15.56 -2.90 -16.49
CA ILE A 98 15.44 -3.26 -15.06
C ILE A 98 14.45 -4.43 -14.90
N VAL A 99 14.79 -5.44 -14.08
CA VAL A 99 13.91 -6.55 -13.71
C VAL A 99 13.85 -6.64 -12.19
N GLY A 100 12.70 -6.27 -11.65
CA GLY A 100 12.36 -6.49 -10.26
C GLY A 100 11.68 -7.83 -10.03
N TYR A 101 11.76 -8.33 -8.80
CA TYR A 101 10.90 -9.41 -8.32
C TYR A 101 10.07 -8.92 -7.14
N ARG A 102 8.76 -8.88 -7.32
CA ARG A 102 7.84 -8.58 -6.22
C ARG A 102 7.58 -9.85 -5.43
N MET A 103 8.19 -9.94 -4.26
CA MET A 103 8.27 -11.15 -3.45
C MET A 103 7.23 -11.15 -2.34
N GLY A 104 6.51 -12.27 -2.21
CA GLY A 104 5.74 -12.60 -1.02
C GLY A 104 6.62 -12.67 0.23
N THR A 105 6.20 -12.05 1.32
CA THR A 105 6.86 -12.19 2.64
C THR A 105 6.11 -13.22 3.49
N ASP A 106 5.55 -12.83 4.64
CA ASP A 106 4.73 -13.72 5.46
C ASP A 106 3.33 -13.88 4.86
N GLU A 107 2.87 -15.13 4.72
CA GLU A 107 1.53 -15.47 4.24
C GLU A 107 0.44 -15.41 5.32
N PHE A 108 0.82 -15.38 6.59
CA PHE A 108 -0.10 -15.43 7.74
C PHE A 108 -1.09 -16.60 7.63
N THR A 109 -0.64 -17.70 7.03
CA THR A 109 -1.45 -18.88 6.73
C THR A 109 -0.75 -20.11 7.31
N PRO A 110 -1.45 -20.97 8.08
CA PRO A 110 -0.87 -22.22 8.54
C PRO A 110 -0.37 -23.07 7.36
N GLY A 111 0.91 -23.46 7.40
CA GLY A 111 1.57 -24.21 6.32
C GLY A 111 1.97 -23.36 5.11
N GLY A 112 1.79 -22.05 5.17
CA GLY A 112 2.26 -21.09 4.16
C GLY A 112 3.71 -20.67 4.34
N LEU A 113 4.14 -19.70 3.52
CA LEU A 113 5.46 -19.08 3.65
C LEU A 113 5.55 -18.24 4.93
N THR A 114 6.64 -18.45 5.66
CA THR A 114 7.02 -17.63 6.82
C THR A 114 8.02 -16.53 6.40
N ILE A 115 8.30 -15.62 7.32
CA ILE A 115 9.35 -14.61 7.11
C ILE A 115 10.74 -15.25 6.91
N ASP A 116 11.02 -16.38 7.57
CA ASP A 116 12.30 -17.10 7.47
C ASP A 116 12.44 -17.81 6.11
N ASP A 117 11.35 -18.43 5.63
CA ASP A 117 11.30 -18.99 4.27
C ASP A 117 11.56 -17.89 3.23
N SER A 118 10.94 -16.72 3.44
CA SER A 118 11.07 -15.56 2.55
C SER A 118 12.49 -14.98 2.56
N ALA A 119 13.16 -14.96 3.71
CA ALA A 119 14.55 -14.56 3.79
C ALA A 119 15.47 -15.55 3.06
N ARG A 120 15.20 -16.87 3.18
CA ARG A 120 15.91 -17.88 2.38
C ARG A 120 15.70 -17.65 0.88
N ILE A 121 14.46 -17.41 0.44
CA ILE A 121 14.14 -17.11 -0.97
C ILE A 121 14.88 -15.86 -1.45
N ALA A 122 14.89 -14.78 -0.67
CA ALA A 122 15.63 -13.57 -1.03
C ALA A 122 17.13 -13.81 -1.17
N GLY A 123 17.73 -14.61 -0.29
CA GLY A 123 19.14 -14.97 -0.38
C GLY A 123 19.49 -15.77 -1.64
N GLU A 124 18.59 -16.66 -2.05
CA GLU A 124 18.72 -17.46 -3.28
C GLU A 124 18.56 -16.60 -4.54
N LEU A 125 17.55 -15.74 -4.59
CA LEU A 125 17.34 -14.83 -5.72
C LEU A 125 18.47 -13.79 -5.85
N ALA A 126 19.02 -13.34 -4.72
CA ALA A 126 20.21 -12.47 -4.71
C ALA A 126 21.46 -13.21 -5.21
N ALA A 127 21.64 -14.48 -4.82
CA ALA A 127 22.77 -15.29 -5.29
C ALA A 127 22.70 -15.59 -6.79
N ASP A 128 21.50 -15.74 -7.36
CA ASP A 128 21.31 -15.92 -8.80
C ASP A 128 21.78 -14.69 -9.60
N GLY A 129 21.69 -13.48 -9.02
CA GLY A 129 22.14 -12.23 -9.65
C GLY A 129 21.35 -11.85 -10.91
N LEU A 130 20.11 -12.34 -11.04
CA LEU A 130 19.30 -12.12 -12.24
C LEU A 130 18.32 -10.95 -12.15
N VAL A 131 17.94 -10.57 -10.93
CA VAL A 131 17.04 -9.45 -10.63
C VAL A 131 17.82 -8.28 -10.06
N ASP A 132 17.31 -7.07 -10.28
CA ASP A 132 17.97 -5.83 -9.88
C ASP A 132 17.45 -5.29 -8.54
N TYR A 133 16.26 -5.73 -8.11
CA TYR A 133 15.70 -5.41 -6.79
C TYR A 133 14.60 -6.40 -6.37
N LEU A 134 14.33 -6.44 -5.06
CA LEU A 134 13.18 -7.12 -4.48
C LEU A 134 12.14 -6.09 -4.00
N SER A 135 10.88 -6.29 -4.35
CA SER A 135 9.76 -5.49 -3.85
C SER A 135 8.90 -6.32 -2.92
N LEU A 136 8.82 -5.95 -1.65
CA LEU A 136 8.21 -6.79 -0.64
C LEU A 136 6.71 -6.53 -0.50
N SER A 137 5.95 -7.61 -0.51
CA SER A 137 4.52 -7.58 -0.22
C SER A 137 4.09 -8.85 0.50
N GLN A 138 3.03 -8.77 1.30
CA GLN A 138 2.70 -9.73 2.33
C GLN A 138 1.29 -10.28 2.16
N GLY A 139 1.05 -11.44 2.77
CA GLY A 139 -0.22 -12.14 2.74
C GLY A 139 -0.49 -12.92 1.45
N ASN A 140 -1.61 -13.61 1.46
CA ASN A 140 -2.19 -14.35 0.34
C ASN A 140 -3.73 -14.24 0.42
N PHE A 141 -4.47 -15.05 -0.33
CA PHE A 141 -5.93 -15.00 -0.31
C PHE A 141 -6.60 -15.49 1.01
N ASN A 142 -5.87 -16.15 1.92
CA ASN A 142 -6.34 -16.45 3.29
C ASN A 142 -6.19 -15.26 4.24
N SER A 143 -5.28 -14.33 3.91
CA SER A 143 -4.90 -13.20 4.76
C SER A 143 -5.00 -11.88 3.99
N ILE A 144 -6.08 -11.74 3.21
CA ILE A 144 -6.29 -10.59 2.31
C ILE A 144 -6.29 -9.24 3.05
N ASP A 145 -6.68 -9.23 4.33
CA ASP A 145 -6.59 -8.07 5.21
C ASP A 145 -5.15 -7.57 5.39
N ARG A 146 -4.16 -8.44 5.20
CA ARG A 146 -2.72 -8.14 5.28
C ARG A 146 -2.16 -7.52 4.01
N HIS A 147 -2.80 -7.73 2.85
CA HIS A 147 -2.37 -7.11 1.58
C HIS A 147 -2.38 -5.58 1.68
N LEU A 148 -3.43 -5.07 2.33
CA LEU A 148 -3.72 -3.64 2.39
C LEU A 148 -4.08 -3.21 3.82
N PRO A 149 -3.09 -3.10 4.73
CA PRO A 149 -3.31 -2.65 6.11
C PRO A 149 -4.04 -1.31 6.13
N ASP A 150 -5.14 -1.28 6.88
CA ASP A 150 -6.01 -0.11 7.05
C ASP A 150 -5.60 0.72 8.28
N ARG A 151 -6.43 1.70 8.64
CA ARG A 151 -6.20 2.57 9.80
C ARG A 151 -6.07 1.85 11.15
N HIS A 152 -6.51 0.59 11.26
CA HIS A 152 -6.43 -0.20 12.49
C HIS A 152 -5.06 -0.89 12.65
N SER A 153 -4.28 -0.98 11.57
CA SER A 153 -2.88 -1.43 11.63
C SER A 153 -1.97 -0.30 12.13
N PRO A 154 -0.78 -0.56 12.68
CA PRO A 154 0.20 0.49 12.95
C PRO A 154 0.75 1.10 11.64
N PRO A 155 1.21 2.37 11.62
CA PRO A 155 1.98 2.90 10.51
C PRO A 155 3.25 2.06 10.24
N ALA A 156 3.76 2.07 9.01
CA ALA A 156 4.93 1.29 8.60
C ALA A 156 4.80 -0.21 8.94
N THR A 157 3.59 -0.78 8.80
CA THR A 157 3.11 -2.01 9.45
C THR A 157 4.07 -3.20 9.37
N PHE A 158 4.74 -3.38 8.23
CA PHE A 158 5.54 -4.57 7.93
C PHE A 158 7.03 -4.28 7.82
N VAL A 159 7.47 -3.06 8.13
CA VAL A 159 8.87 -2.68 7.93
C VAL A 159 9.80 -3.49 8.83
N GLU A 160 9.46 -3.66 10.11
CA GLU A 160 10.34 -4.36 11.05
C GLU A 160 10.56 -5.83 10.68
N GLN A 161 9.51 -6.55 10.29
CA GLN A 161 9.65 -7.95 9.84
C GLN A 161 10.48 -8.05 8.55
N ASN A 162 10.35 -7.07 7.65
CA ASN A 162 11.05 -7.06 6.37
C ASN A 162 12.56 -6.84 6.52
N VAL A 163 13.05 -6.37 7.67
CA VAL A 163 14.49 -6.25 7.97
C VAL A 163 15.19 -7.61 7.85
N HIS A 164 14.52 -8.70 8.24
CA HIS A 164 15.08 -10.05 8.13
C HIS A 164 15.38 -10.42 6.67
N ILE A 165 14.46 -10.08 5.76
CA ILE A 165 14.64 -10.27 4.31
C ILE A 165 15.73 -9.35 3.78
N LYS A 166 15.77 -8.08 4.20
CA LYS A 166 16.82 -7.13 3.79
C LYS A 166 18.22 -7.64 4.13
N ALA A 167 18.40 -8.22 5.31
CA ALA A 167 19.66 -8.82 5.72
C ALA A 167 20.06 -10.02 4.83
N ALA A 168 19.09 -10.86 4.46
CA ALA A 168 19.33 -12.03 3.62
C ALA A 168 19.59 -11.70 2.13
N ALA A 169 19.16 -10.51 1.67
CA ALA A 169 19.29 -10.09 0.26
C ALA A 169 20.73 -9.75 -0.19
N ARG A 170 21.75 -9.85 0.70
CA ARG A 170 23.19 -9.75 0.36
C ARG A 170 23.59 -8.53 -0.49
N GLY A 171 22.94 -7.39 -0.28
CA GLY A 171 23.22 -6.14 -1.00
C GLY A 171 22.32 -5.88 -2.21
N LEU A 172 21.49 -6.84 -2.62
CA LEU A 172 20.40 -6.59 -3.58
C LEU A 172 19.44 -5.54 -2.97
N PRO A 173 19.09 -4.47 -3.73
CA PRO A 173 18.14 -3.46 -3.26
C PRO A 173 16.78 -4.05 -2.90
N VAL A 174 16.22 -3.60 -1.79
CA VAL A 174 14.93 -4.03 -1.25
C VAL A 174 14.03 -2.82 -1.09
N VAL A 175 12.87 -2.90 -1.73
CA VAL A 175 11.75 -1.96 -1.60
C VAL A 175 10.80 -2.50 -0.54
N THR A 176 10.55 -1.72 0.51
CA THR A 176 9.54 -2.06 1.53
C THR A 176 8.29 -1.21 1.36
N SER A 177 7.12 -1.78 1.66
CA SER A 177 5.84 -1.08 1.57
C SER A 177 4.92 -1.47 2.72
N GLY A 178 3.92 -0.64 2.99
CA GLY A 178 2.91 -0.90 4.03
C GLY A 178 2.71 0.28 4.99
N ARG A 179 1.64 1.05 4.78
CA ARG A 179 1.27 2.25 5.57
C ARG A 179 2.44 3.21 5.85
N ILE A 180 3.29 3.45 4.86
CA ILE A 180 4.25 4.55 4.87
C ILE A 180 3.51 5.76 4.33
N GLU A 181 3.22 6.74 5.20
CA GLU A 181 2.32 7.86 4.91
C GLU A 181 3.09 9.19 4.80
N THR A 182 4.11 9.40 5.64
CA THR A 182 4.85 10.68 5.71
C THR A 182 6.27 10.60 5.15
N PRO A 183 6.82 11.71 4.62
CA PRO A 183 8.21 11.78 4.18
C PRO A 183 9.19 11.43 5.30
N GLU A 184 8.91 11.82 6.53
CA GLU A 184 9.76 11.53 7.69
C GLU A 184 9.80 10.04 8.01
N GLN A 185 8.67 9.34 7.86
CA GLN A 185 8.63 7.88 7.98
C GLN A 185 9.49 7.22 6.90
N ALA A 186 9.32 7.64 5.65
CA ALA A 186 10.09 7.13 4.52
C ALA A 186 11.61 7.33 4.74
N GLU A 187 12.01 8.54 5.10
CA GLU A 187 13.41 8.89 5.39
C GLU A 187 13.96 8.04 6.55
N THR A 188 13.21 7.92 7.65
CA THR A 188 13.65 7.12 8.80
C THR A 188 13.91 5.66 8.42
N ILE A 189 13.08 5.08 7.57
CA ILE A 189 13.22 3.69 7.11
C ILE A 189 14.51 3.51 6.29
N ILE A 190 14.77 4.43 5.35
CA ILE A 190 15.94 4.38 4.48
C ILE A 190 17.22 4.67 5.28
N ALA A 191 17.23 5.76 6.06
CA ALA A 191 18.39 6.18 6.85
C ALA A 191 18.79 5.15 7.92
N SER A 192 17.85 4.35 8.42
CA SER A 192 18.13 3.25 9.35
C SER A 192 18.54 1.93 8.68
N GLY A 193 18.64 1.89 7.35
CA GLY A 193 19.06 0.71 6.60
C GLY A 193 18.02 -0.41 6.56
N LYS A 194 16.76 -0.14 6.92
CA LYS A 194 15.68 -1.14 6.94
C LYS A 194 15.17 -1.50 5.55
N ALA A 195 15.38 -0.60 4.58
CA ALA A 195 15.14 -0.80 3.16
C ALA A 195 16.00 0.20 2.37
N ASP A 196 16.21 -0.05 1.08
CA ASP A 196 16.93 0.88 0.19
C ASP A 196 15.95 1.84 -0.51
N LEU A 197 14.69 1.40 -0.69
CA LEU A 197 13.61 2.20 -1.25
C LEU A 197 12.30 1.98 -0.46
N VAL A 198 11.41 2.96 -0.56
CA VAL A 198 10.03 2.85 -0.06
C VAL A 198 9.03 2.79 -1.20
N GLY A 199 8.15 1.79 -1.17
CA GLY A 199 7.05 1.63 -2.11
C GLY A 199 5.82 2.39 -1.64
N LEU A 200 5.37 3.37 -2.43
CA LEU A 200 4.16 4.14 -2.19
C LEU A 200 3.10 3.81 -3.26
N CYS A 201 1.88 3.46 -2.81
CA CYS A 201 0.75 3.26 -3.70
C CYS A 201 -0.41 4.20 -3.33
N ARG A 202 -1.15 3.90 -2.24
CA ARG A 202 -2.24 4.76 -1.77
C ARG A 202 -1.84 6.23 -1.51
N PRO A 203 -0.64 6.54 -0.97
CA PRO A 203 -0.19 7.93 -0.88
C PRO A 203 -0.16 8.66 -2.23
N LEU A 204 0.28 7.99 -3.30
CA LEU A 204 0.34 8.57 -4.65
C LEU A 204 -1.04 8.70 -5.31
N ILE A 205 -1.99 7.82 -4.99
CA ILE A 205 -3.40 7.96 -5.42
C ILE A 205 -4.02 9.24 -4.80
N VAL A 206 -3.71 9.49 -3.52
CA VAL A 206 -4.25 10.65 -2.79
C VAL A 206 -3.55 11.95 -3.22
N ASP A 207 -2.23 11.89 -3.39
CA ASP A 207 -1.40 13.03 -3.75
C ASP A 207 -0.27 12.62 -4.70
N PRO A 208 -0.48 12.76 -6.03
CA PRO A 208 0.55 12.46 -7.02
C PRO A 208 1.80 13.34 -6.86
N ASP A 209 1.65 14.54 -6.27
CA ASP A 209 2.76 15.46 -6.00
C ASP A 209 3.50 15.14 -4.69
N TRP A 210 3.15 14.06 -3.98
CA TRP A 210 3.78 13.67 -2.71
C TRP A 210 5.32 13.65 -2.80
N PRO A 211 5.97 13.02 -3.81
CA PRO A 211 7.43 12.97 -3.87
C PRO A 211 8.04 14.36 -4.09
N ARG A 212 7.42 15.16 -4.96
CA ARG A 212 7.86 16.52 -5.26
C ARG A 212 7.74 17.44 -4.03
N LYS A 213 6.63 17.37 -3.29
CA LYS A 213 6.40 18.14 -2.06
C LYS A 213 7.36 17.74 -0.94
N ALA A 214 7.64 16.43 -0.81
CA ALA A 214 8.64 15.93 0.12
C ALA A 214 10.04 16.50 -0.21
N LEU A 215 10.45 16.42 -1.47
CA LEU A 215 11.74 16.96 -1.95
C LEU A 215 11.87 18.47 -1.74
N GLU A 216 10.79 19.22 -1.95
CA GLU A 216 10.75 20.67 -1.75
C GLU A 216 10.63 21.10 -0.27
N GLY A 217 10.57 20.15 0.67
CA GLY A 217 10.45 20.43 2.11
C GLY A 217 9.09 21.02 2.50
N ARG A 218 8.00 20.58 1.83
CA ARG A 218 6.63 21.03 2.06
C ARG A 218 5.69 19.91 2.54
N PRO A 219 6.02 19.16 3.62
CA PRO A 219 5.19 18.06 4.10
C PRO A 219 3.80 18.51 4.57
N GLU A 220 3.61 19.78 4.93
CA GLU A 220 2.32 20.37 5.29
C GLU A 220 1.35 20.54 4.11
N ASP A 221 1.89 20.57 2.88
CA ASP A 221 1.11 20.68 1.65
C ASP A 221 0.72 19.30 1.08
N ILE A 222 1.20 18.22 1.71
CA ILE A 222 0.89 16.85 1.31
C ILE A 222 -0.51 16.48 1.79
N ARG A 223 -1.32 15.95 0.86
CA ARG A 223 -2.60 15.33 1.19
C ARG A 223 -2.34 13.88 1.58
N TYR A 224 -2.39 13.60 2.88
CA TYR A 224 -2.11 12.27 3.40
C TYR A 224 -3.24 11.27 3.15
N CYS A 225 -2.84 10.03 2.85
CA CYS A 225 -3.75 8.90 2.83
C CYS A 225 -4.27 8.62 4.24
N ILE A 226 -5.58 8.39 4.37
CA ILE A 226 -6.21 8.02 5.64
C ILE A 226 -6.40 6.51 5.81
N SER A 227 -5.81 5.71 4.91
CA SER A 227 -5.87 4.24 4.95
C SER A 227 -7.30 3.66 5.08
N CYS A 228 -8.27 4.27 4.39
CA CYS A 228 -9.70 3.86 4.44
C CYS A 228 -10.06 2.71 3.50
N ASN A 229 -9.16 2.34 2.59
CA ASN A 229 -9.34 1.27 1.59
C ASN A 229 -10.54 1.41 0.63
N GLN A 230 -11.21 2.57 0.57
CA GLN A 230 -12.26 2.78 -0.44
C GLN A 230 -11.72 2.70 -1.87
N CYS A 231 -10.44 3.07 -2.08
CA CYS A 231 -9.73 2.85 -3.35
C CYS A 231 -9.78 1.38 -3.79
N TRP A 232 -9.58 0.46 -2.85
CA TRP A 232 -9.67 -0.98 -3.08
C TRP A 232 -11.12 -1.43 -3.29
N GLY A 233 -12.06 -0.91 -2.49
CA GLY A 233 -13.48 -1.18 -2.66
C GLY A 233 -13.98 -0.91 -4.09
N TRP A 234 -13.56 0.21 -4.70
CA TRP A 234 -13.91 0.48 -6.10
C TRP A 234 -13.32 -0.56 -7.07
N VAL A 235 -12.07 -0.98 -6.88
CA VAL A 235 -11.45 -2.01 -7.73
C VAL A 235 -12.17 -3.34 -7.59
N THR A 236 -12.52 -3.76 -6.37
CA THR A 236 -13.24 -5.02 -6.13
C THR A 236 -14.66 -4.99 -6.68
N ASP A 237 -15.29 -3.82 -6.75
CA ASP A 237 -16.60 -3.61 -7.40
C ASP A 237 -16.51 -3.55 -8.94
N GLY A 238 -15.32 -3.71 -9.52
CA GLY A 238 -15.10 -3.57 -10.97
C GLY A 238 -15.25 -2.14 -11.50
N ARG A 239 -15.11 -1.14 -10.62
CA ARG A 239 -15.22 0.29 -10.96
C ARG A 239 -13.83 0.90 -11.18
N THR A 240 -13.80 2.02 -11.91
CA THR A 240 -12.61 2.88 -11.98
C THR A 240 -12.14 3.25 -10.58
N ILE A 241 -10.85 3.09 -10.32
CA ILE A 241 -10.24 3.45 -9.04
C ILE A 241 -10.46 4.94 -8.74
N GLY A 242 -10.67 5.26 -7.46
CA GLY A 242 -10.83 6.62 -6.99
C GLY A 242 -10.27 6.83 -5.59
N CYS A 243 -10.46 8.02 -5.04
CA CYS A 243 -10.03 8.35 -3.68
C CYS A 243 -11.04 9.26 -2.96
N VAL A 244 -11.33 8.94 -1.69
CA VAL A 244 -12.19 9.78 -0.85
C VAL A 244 -11.56 11.12 -0.48
N CYS A 245 -10.22 11.21 -0.49
CA CYS A 245 -9.48 12.43 -0.19
C CYS A 245 -9.08 13.19 -1.46
N ASN A 246 -9.02 12.50 -2.61
CA ASN A 246 -8.69 13.10 -3.90
C ASN A 246 -9.81 12.85 -4.92
N ALA A 247 -10.71 13.82 -5.02
CA ALA A 247 -11.86 13.74 -5.93
C ALA A 247 -11.49 13.65 -7.42
N ARG A 248 -10.20 13.87 -7.76
CA ARG A 248 -9.68 13.80 -9.13
C ARG A 248 -9.06 12.45 -9.48
N ALA A 249 -8.75 11.61 -8.48
CA ALA A 249 -8.13 10.32 -8.71
C ALA A 249 -8.98 9.45 -9.64
N GLY A 250 -8.39 8.95 -10.72
CA GLY A 250 -9.07 8.14 -11.74
C GLY A 250 -9.95 8.91 -12.72
N ARG A 251 -9.96 10.25 -12.64
CA ARG A 251 -10.71 11.17 -13.52
C ARG A 251 -9.85 12.31 -14.04
N GLU A 252 -8.53 12.12 -14.07
CA GLU A 252 -7.56 13.17 -14.40
C GLU A 252 -7.74 13.69 -15.83
N ILE A 253 -7.97 12.77 -16.78
CA ILE A 253 -8.22 13.09 -18.20
C ILE A 253 -9.56 13.82 -18.36
N GLU A 254 -10.63 13.29 -17.74
CA GLU A 254 -11.97 13.86 -17.83
C GLU A 254 -12.05 15.28 -17.25
N LEU A 255 -11.42 15.48 -16.08
CA LEU A 255 -11.52 16.74 -15.36
C LEU A 255 -10.52 17.80 -15.83
N GLY A 256 -9.43 17.40 -16.50
CA GLY A 256 -8.35 18.29 -16.93
C GLY A 256 -7.69 19.09 -15.79
N PRO A 257 -6.62 19.85 -16.03
CA PRO A 257 -5.99 20.64 -14.98
C PRO A 257 -6.95 21.69 -14.37
N LEU A 258 -6.72 22.06 -13.10
CA LEU A 258 -7.48 23.15 -12.49
C LEU A 258 -7.07 24.49 -13.10
N HIS A 259 -8.06 25.24 -13.57
CA HIS A 259 -7.85 26.55 -14.20
C HIS A 259 -8.44 27.67 -13.35
N ALA A 260 -7.81 28.85 -13.42
CA ALA A 260 -8.36 30.03 -12.79
C ALA A 260 -9.65 30.42 -13.51
N ALA A 261 -10.69 30.76 -12.75
CA ALA A 261 -11.89 31.31 -13.34
C ALA A 261 -11.56 32.58 -14.15
N PRO A 262 -12.11 32.76 -15.37
CA PRO A 262 -11.85 33.95 -16.18
C PRO A 262 -12.23 35.25 -15.46
N VAL A 263 -13.21 35.19 -14.56
CA VAL A 263 -13.69 36.30 -13.75
C VAL A 263 -13.67 35.90 -12.28
N ALA A 264 -12.96 36.66 -11.46
CA ALA A 264 -12.95 36.47 -10.01
C ALA A 264 -14.33 36.76 -9.42
N ARG A 265 -14.89 35.79 -8.67
CA ARG A 265 -16.16 35.94 -7.97
C ARG A 265 -15.97 35.74 -6.47
N ARG A 266 -16.81 36.42 -5.69
CA ARG A 266 -16.93 36.16 -4.25
C ARG A 266 -17.81 34.92 -4.05
N VAL A 267 -17.21 33.84 -3.58
CA VAL A 267 -17.91 32.57 -3.28
C VAL A 267 -18.11 32.45 -1.77
N VAL A 268 -19.33 32.15 -1.35
CA VAL A 268 -19.66 31.84 0.05
C VAL A 268 -19.97 30.36 0.15
N VAL A 269 -19.23 29.64 0.98
CA VAL A 269 -19.47 28.21 1.25
C VAL A 269 -20.14 28.06 2.61
N ALA A 270 -21.37 27.56 2.63
CA ALA A 270 -22.15 27.36 3.85
C ALA A 270 -22.00 25.91 4.36
N GLY A 271 -20.96 25.67 5.16
CA GLY A 271 -20.73 24.37 5.81
C GLY A 271 -19.24 24.00 5.86
N GLY A 272 -18.77 23.57 7.03
CA GLY A 272 -17.37 23.19 7.27
C GLY A 272 -17.07 21.69 7.19
N GLY A 273 -17.96 20.91 6.56
CA GLY A 273 -17.74 19.47 6.33
C GLY A 273 -16.82 19.22 5.12
N PRO A 274 -16.47 17.95 4.82
CA PRO A 274 -15.54 17.60 3.74
C PRO A 274 -15.91 18.19 2.37
N SER A 275 -17.20 18.18 2.01
CA SER A 275 -17.69 18.78 0.75
C SER A 275 -17.49 20.29 0.72
N GLY A 276 -17.80 20.99 1.82
CA GLY A 276 -17.61 22.44 1.93
C GLY A 276 -16.13 22.83 1.94
N LEU A 277 -15.29 22.07 2.64
CA LEU A 277 -13.84 22.30 2.67
C LEU A 277 -13.20 22.09 1.29
N GLU A 278 -13.58 21.04 0.57
CA GLU A 278 -13.05 20.80 -0.79
C GLU A 278 -13.56 21.86 -1.78
N ALA A 279 -14.84 22.25 -1.71
CA ALA A 279 -15.38 23.34 -2.53
C ALA A 279 -14.66 24.67 -2.25
N ALA A 280 -14.41 25.00 -0.97
CA ALA A 280 -13.68 26.19 -0.58
C ALA A 280 -12.21 26.14 -1.04
N ARG A 281 -11.53 24.98 -0.92
CA ARG A 281 -10.15 24.78 -1.38
C ARG A 281 -10.02 25.02 -2.88
N VAL A 282 -10.85 24.36 -3.69
CA VAL A 282 -10.82 24.50 -5.16
C VAL A 282 -11.20 25.92 -5.58
N ALA A 283 -12.20 26.54 -4.95
CA ALA A 283 -12.58 27.92 -5.26
C ALA A 283 -11.49 28.95 -4.89
N ALA A 284 -10.65 28.65 -3.91
CA ALA A 284 -9.55 29.50 -3.47
C ALA A 284 -8.23 29.25 -4.22
N GLU A 285 -8.10 28.12 -4.94
CA GLU A 285 -6.89 27.81 -5.70
C GLU A 285 -6.71 28.81 -6.85
N PRO A 286 -5.63 29.61 -6.84
CA PRO A 286 -5.27 30.41 -7.99
C PRO A 286 -4.81 29.43 -9.07
N GLY A 287 -5.62 29.22 -10.10
CA GLY A 287 -5.11 28.55 -11.29
C GLY A 287 -3.86 29.26 -11.78
N SER A 288 -2.89 28.49 -12.26
CA SER A 288 -1.52 28.91 -12.59
C SER A 288 -1.48 30.21 -13.41
N ARG A 289 -1.23 31.33 -12.72
CA ARG A 289 -0.59 32.56 -13.24
C ARG A 289 0.64 32.84 -12.37
N PRO A 290 1.73 33.45 -12.90
CA PRO A 290 2.98 33.57 -12.18
C PRO A 290 2.85 34.38 -10.88
N LYS A 291 3.57 33.89 -9.86
CA LYS A 291 3.59 34.30 -8.44
C LYS A 291 3.33 35.80 -8.18
N ARG A 292 2.38 36.08 -7.29
CA ARG A 292 2.49 37.15 -6.29
C ARG A 292 2.50 36.53 -4.89
N ARG A 293 3.61 36.71 -4.16
CA ARG A 293 3.76 36.30 -2.76
C ARG A 293 2.67 36.94 -1.91
N ARG A 294 2.09 36.16 -0.98
CA ARG A 294 1.18 36.63 0.09
C ARG A 294 1.67 36.06 1.43
N PRO A 295 1.56 36.77 2.57
CA PRO A 295 2.14 36.33 3.84
C PRO A 295 1.24 35.30 4.55
N PRO A 296 1.77 34.52 5.51
CA PRO A 296 1.09 33.34 6.04
C PRO A 296 -0.01 33.71 7.05
N SER A 297 -1.17 33.05 6.94
CA SER A 297 -2.15 32.95 8.02
C SER A 297 -2.56 31.47 8.18
N ARG A 298 -2.20 30.85 9.31
CA ARG A 298 -2.56 29.47 9.65
C ARG A 298 -4.08 29.33 9.90
N PRO A 299 -4.76 28.30 9.37
CA PRO A 299 -6.04 27.87 9.91
C PRO A 299 -5.85 26.97 11.15
N SER A 300 -6.67 27.20 12.17
CA SER A 300 -6.68 26.47 13.44
C SER A 300 -7.15 25.02 13.27
N SER A 301 -6.40 24.07 13.84
CA SER A 301 -6.76 22.66 13.93
C SER A 301 -7.83 22.39 14.98
N ARG A 302 -9.05 22.05 14.56
CA ARG A 302 -10.01 21.22 15.32
C ARG A 302 -11.07 20.70 14.35
N MET A 303 -11.13 19.38 14.13
CA MET A 303 -12.34 18.75 13.56
C MET A 303 -13.45 18.81 14.62
N PRO A 304 -14.59 19.47 14.39
CA PRO A 304 -15.75 19.30 15.26
C PRO A 304 -16.47 18.02 14.85
N SER A 305 -16.78 17.20 15.85
CA SER A 305 -17.77 16.14 15.72
C SER A 305 -19.11 16.74 15.24
N SER A 306 -19.84 15.93 14.48
CA SER A 306 -21.11 16.28 13.85
C SER A 306 -22.13 16.87 14.83
N SER A 307 -22.87 17.87 14.33
CA SER A 307 -24.12 18.47 14.84
C SER A 307 -24.02 19.79 15.64
N ARG A 308 -24.09 20.92 14.92
CA ARG A 308 -24.97 22.10 15.16
C ARG A 308 -24.56 23.30 14.29
N PRO A 309 -25.49 24.16 13.83
CA PRO A 309 -25.16 25.33 13.02
C PRO A 309 -24.67 26.46 13.93
N ALA A 310 -23.40 26.86 13.81
CA ALA A 310 -22.86 28.04 14.45
C ALA A 310 -22.66 29.16 13.41
N ARG A 311 -23.33 30.30 13.62
CA ARG A 311 -23.07 31.54 12.88
C ARG A 311 -21.80 32.17 13.46
N PHE A 312 -20.73 32.28 12.69
CA PHE A 312 -19.54 33.03 13.10
C PHE A 312 -19.39 34.32 12.30
N ARG A 313 -19.37 35.44 13.03
CA ARG A 313 -19.07 36.78 12.53
C ARG A 313 -17.60 37.06 12.87
N TRP A 314 -16.73 37.18 11.87
CA TRP A 314 -15.32 37.49 12.12
C TRP A 314 -15.14 38.99 12.40
N ARG A 315 -14.52 39.33 13.53
CA ARG A 315 -13.86 40.61 13.79
C ARG A 315 -12.40 40.38 14.23
N PRO A 316 -11.45 41.27 13.92
CA PRO A 316 -10.03 41.02 14.12
C PRO A 316 -9.52 41.65 15.43
N THR A 317 -8.76 40.91 16.25
CA THR A 317 -7.79 41.50 17.21
C THR A 317 -6.73 40.48 17.68
N SER A 318 -5.47 40.87 17.47
CA SER A 318 -4.21 40.71 18.25
C SER A 318 -3.80 39.42 18.98
N ARG A 319 -2.57 39.00 18.64
CA ARG A 319 -1.46 38.34 19.39
C ARG A 319 -1.76 37.66 20.74
N ALA A 320 -1.35 36.39 20.86
CA ALA A 320 -0.63 35.85 22.02
C ALA A 320 0.18 34.60 21.65
N THR A 321 1.45 34.58 22.05
CA THR A 321 2.37 33.42 22.06
C THR A 321 2.17 32.60 23.33
N ALA A 322 2.18 31.26 23.25
CA ALA A 322 2.62 30.39 24.35
C ALA A 322 2.99 28.99 23.86
N ARG A 323 4.23 28.57 24.17
CA ARG A 323 4.71 27.17 24.16
C ARG A 323 4.00 26.39 25.26
N TRP A 324 3.84 25.07 25.10
CA TRP A 324 3.58 24.16 26.21
C TRP A 324 4.48 22.91 26.15
N PRO A 325 4.84 22.32 27.30
CA PRO A 325 5.93 21.35 27.45
C PRO A 325 5.44 19.90 27.38
N CYS A 326 6.40 19.02 27.09
CA CYS A 326 6.35 17.56 27.20
C CYS A 326 6.16 17.12 28.66
N PRO A 327 5.34 16.09 28.96
CA PRO A 327 5.47 15.34 30.19
C PRO A 327 6.12 13.97 29.93
N ARG A 328 7.30 13.77 30.53
CA ARG A 328 7.86 12.45 30.88
C ARG A 328 7.04 11.82 32.02
N ALA A 329 7.17 10.51 32.11
CA ALA A 329 6.62 9.56 33.10
C ALA A 329 6.80 9.94 34.59
N PRO A 330 6.17 9.15 35.48
CA PRO A 330 7.00 8.45 36.48
C PRO A 330 6.69 6.95 36.58
N ALA A 331 7.67 6.22 37.10
CA ALA A 331 7.69 4.77 37.29
C ALA A 331 7.64 4.38 38.78
N ARG A 332 7.06 3.20 39.04
CA ARG A 332 7.18 2.27 40.21
C ARG A 332 6.46 2.68 41.51
N CYS A 333 5.87 1.78 42.32
CA CYS A 333 6.12 0.35 42.56
C CYS A 333 4.93 -0.38 43.26
N SER A 334 4.83 -1.72 43.06
CA SER A 334 4.30 -2.79 43.94
C SER A 334 2.82 -2.73 44.41
N SER A 335 2.00 -3.80 44.47
CA SER A 335 2.20 -5.24 44.62
C SER A 335 0.89 -6.01 44.26
N ALA A 336 1.05 -7.28 43.87
CA ALA A 336 0.16 -8.45 44.01
C ALA A 336 -1.38 -8.31 43.94
N CYS A 337 -1.99 -8.93 42.91
CA CYS A 337 -2.95 -10.04 43.05
C CYS A 337 -3.59 -10.40 41.69
N SER A 338 -3.33 -11.61 41.21
CA SER A 338 -4.23 -12.41 40.34
C SER A 338 -5.06 -13.36 41.25
N PRO A 339 -6.10 -14.09 40.80
CA PRO A 339 -6.61 -14.28 39.43
C PRO A 339 -8.17 -14.28 39.27
N ALA A 340 -8.59 -14.44 38.00
CA ALA A 340 -9.69 -15.31 37.52
C ALA A 340 -11.16 -14.81 37.40
N ILE A 341 -11.74 -15.15 36.22
CA ILE A 341 -13.16 -15.54 35.94
C ILE A 341 -14.16 -14.34 35.87
N THR A 342 -15.09 -14.15 34.91
CA THR A 342 -15.81 -14.98 33.94
C THR A 342 -16.36 -14.13 32.78
N SER A 343 -16.70 -14.82 31.70
CA SER A 343 -17.57 -14.45 30.57
C SER A 343 -18.84 -13.64 30.88
N SER A 344 -19.26 -12.78 29.96
CA SER A 344 -20.70 -12.66 29.60
C SER A 344 -20.90 -12.18 28.16
N SER A 345 -21.79 -12.92 27.51
CA SER A 345 -22.33 -12.77 26.16
C SER A 345 -23.30 -11.59 26.05
N TRP A 346 -23.37 -10.96 24.88
CA TRP A 346 -24.38 -9.95 24.55
C TRP A 346 -25.35 -10.49 23.50
N THR A 347 -26.59 -10.71 23.90
CA THR A 347 -27.74 -10.98 23.02
C THR A 347 -28.44 -9.66 22.65
N ARG A 348 -28.74 -9.48 21.36
CA ARG A 348 -29.57 -8.39 20.81
C ARG A 348 -31.06 -8.71 21.00
N THR A 349 -31.82 -7.76 21.52
CA THR A 349 -33.28 -7.70 21.33
C THR A 349 -33.64 -6.39 20.64
N ALA A 350 -34.38 -6.52 19.53
CA ALA A 350 -34.94 -5.42 18.76
C ALA A 350 -36.39 -5.19 19.17
N THR A 351 -36.78 -3.93 19.39
CA THR A 351 -38.19 -3.53 19.55
C THR A 351 -38.55 -2.47 18.52
N THR A 352 -39.49 -2.84 17.65
CA THR A 352 -40.16 -1.99 16.67
C THR A 352 -41.30 -1.22 17.34
N GLY A 353 -41.26 0.12 17.30
CA GLY A 353 -42.37 0.97 17.71
C GLY A 353 -43.09 1.58 16.50
N ARG A 354 -44.33 1.14 16.23
CA ARG A 354 -45.31 1.86 15.41
C ARG A 354 -45.89 3.02 16.24
N ARG A 355 -46.00 4.21 15.65
CA ARG A 355 -46.87 5.29 16.16
C ARG A 355 -48.15 5.36 15.34
N ARG A 356 -49.26 5.54 16.06
CA ARG A 356 -50.56 5.98 15.53
C ARG A 356 -50.48 7.43 15.09
#